data_AF-A0A0P1NWH2-F1
#
_entry.id   AF-A0A0P1NWH2-F1
#
_cell.length_a   1.000
_cell.length_b   1.000
_cell.length_c   1.000
_cell.angle_alpha   90.00
_cell.angle_beta   90.00
_cell.angle_gamma   90.00
#
_symmetry.space_group_name_H-M   'P 1'
#
loop_
_entity.id
_entity.type
_entity.pdbx_description
1 polymer ?
#
loop_
_entity_poly.entity_id
_entity_poly.type
_entity_poly.pdbx_seq_one_letter_code
_entity_poly.pdbx_strand_id
1 'polypeptide(L)'
;MDIKKAKNISFEEEAEIFKILGHPMRLKIVCGLLGEGLCVSDIEDCLGEPQPKISQHLAILRAKGIVRAEREGQNIRYRVVHPLVIKIAKLLEREKLKD
;
A
#
# COMPACT_ATOMS: atom_id res chain seq x y z
N MET A 1 21.31 9.54 11.54
CA MET A 1 22.32 9.33 10.47
C MET A 1 22.97 10.69 10.20
N ASP A 2 24.29 10.78 10.12
CA ASP A 2 24.97 12.04 9.77
C ASP A 2 24.82 12.29 8.26
N ILE A 3 24.49 13.52 7.84
CA ILE A 3 24.44 13.92 6.43
C ILE A 3 25.76 13.62 5.71
N LYS A 4 26.90 13.67 6.42
CA LYS A 4 28.21 13.28 5.86
C LYS A 4 28.26 11.81 5.44
N LYS A 5 27.48 10.93 6.08
CA LYS A 5 27.33 9.51 5.71
C LYS A 5 26.27 9.29 4.63
N ALA A 6 25.33 10.22 4.44
CA ALA A 6 24.29 10.14 3.42
C ALA A 6 24.81 10.35 1.99
N LYS A 7 26.01 10.93 1.84
CA LYS A 7 26.59 11.28 0.52
C LYS A 7 26.68 10.11 -0.46
N ASN A 8 26.79 8.88 0.03
CA ASN A 8 26.92 7.67 -0.79
C ASN A 8 25.68 6.77 -0.73
N ILE A 9 24.56 7.25 -0.17
CA ILE A 9 23.31 6.50 -0.07
C ILE A 9 22.33 7.09 -1.07
N SER A 10 21.83 6.25 -1.98
CA SER A 10 20.75 6.60 -2.88
C SER A 10 19.41 6.32 -2.19
N PHE A 11 18.45 7.23 -2.34
CA PHE A 11 17.08 7.13 -1.84
C PHE A 11 16.04 7.14 -2.96
N GLU A 12 16.46 6.97 -4.21
CA GLU A 12 15.56 7.15 -5.36
C GLU A 12 14.44 6.09 -5.39
N GLU A 13 14.68 4.87 -4.90
CA GLU A 13 13.64 3.85 -4.75
C GLU A 13 12.62 4.25 -3.66
N GLU A 14 13.08 4.67 -2.49
CA GLU A 14 12.22 5.14 -1.40
C GLU A 14 11.41 6.37 -1.82
N ALA A 15 12.04 7.31 -2.53
CA ALA A 15 11.38 8.50 -3.04
C ALA A 15 10.26 8.15 -4.02
N GLU A 16 10.48 7.19 -4.92
CA GLU A 16 9.44 6.70 -5.84
C GLU A 16 8.32 5.99 -5.08
N ILE A 17 8.64 5.16 -4.08
CA ILE A 17 7.63 4.55 -3.20
C ILE A 17 6.82 5.62 -2.49
N PHE A 18 7.44 6.65 -1.93
CA PHE A 18 6.71 7.75 -1.27
C PHE A 18 5.85 8.55 -2.23
N LYS A 19 6.31 8.78 -3.46
CA LYS A 19 5.51 9.42 -4.51
C LYS A 19 4.26 8.60 -4.84
N ILE A 20 4.38 7.28 -4.88
CA ILE A 20 3.23 6.39 -5.05
C ILE A 20 2.35 6.42 -3.80
N LEU A 21 2.89 6.31 -2.60
CA LEU A 21 2.09 6.31 -1.39
C LEU A 21 1.46 7.68 -1.06
N GLY A 22 1.95 8.78 -1.63
CA GLY A 22 1.46 10.15 -1.39
C GLY A 22 0.02 10.46 -1.81
N HIS A 23 -0.81 9.45 -2.11
CA HIS A 23 -2.24 9.62 -2.38
C HIS A 23 -3.07 8.98 -1.24
N PRO A 24 -4.05 9.70 -0.66
CA PRO A 24 -4.81 9.22 0.49
C PRO A 24 -5.46 7.85 0.28
N MET A 25 -6.03 7.61 -0.91
CA MET A 25 -6.66 6.32 -1.22
C MET A 25 -5.66 5.16 -1.22
N ARG A 26 -4.44 5.38 -1.71
CA ARG A 26 -3.42 4.33 -1.74
C ARG A 26 -2.95 4.00 -0.34
N LEU A 27 -2.83 4.98 0.55
CA LEU A 27 -2.57 4.75 1.98
C LEU A 27 -3.67 3.93 2.64
N LYS A 28 -4.95 4.30 2.43
CA LYS A 28 -6.08 3.53 2.96
C LYS A 28 -6.05 2.07 2.49
N ILE A 29 -5.83 1.85 1.19
CA ILE A 29 -5.73 0.51 0.60
C ILE A 29 -4.57 -0.27 1.24
N VAL A 30 -3.35 0.26 1.27
CA VAL A 30 -2.20 -0.52 1.80
C VAL A 30 -2.33 -0.81 3.30
N CYS A 31 -2.94 0.09 4.08
CA CYS A 31 -3.21 -0.19 5.50
C CYS A 31 -4.27 -1.28 5.64
N GLY A 32 -5.42 -1.16 4.93
CA GLY A 32 -6.47 -2.18 4.97
C GLY A 32 -6.03 -3.57 4.48
N LEU A 33 -4.98 -3.64 3.65
CA LEU A 33 -4.43 -4.89 3.12
C LEU A 33 -3.34 -5.55 4.00
N LEU A 34 -3.04 -5.01 5.19
CA LEU A 34 -2.03 -5.60 6.10
C LEU A 34 -2.47 -6.91 6.77
N GLY A 35 -3.77 -7.20 6.80
CA GLY A 35 -4.35 -8.42 7.35
C GLY A 35 -4.31 -9.62 6.38
N GLU A 36 -5.39 -10.40 6.33
CA GLU A 36 -5.46 -11.63 5.53
C GLU A 36 -5.58 -11.41 4.01
N GLY A 37 -5.47 -10.16 3.54
CA GLY A 37 -5.67 -9.77 2.16
C GLY A 37 -7.15 -9.67 1.79
N LEU A 38 -7.50 -8.68 0.96
CA LEU A 38 -8.89 -8.35 0.64
C LEU A 38 -9.13 -8.42 -0.88
N CYS A 39 -10.35 -8.74 -1.28
CA CYS A 39 -10.78 -8.58 -2.67
C CYS A 39 -11.31 -7.16 -2.94
N VAL A 40 -11.55 -6.82 -4.21
CA VAL A 40 -11.96 -5.46 -4.59
C VAL A 40 -13.30 -5.07 -3.97
N SER A 41 -14.25 -5.99 -3.85
CA SER A 41 -15.55 -5.72 -3.20
C SER A 41 -15.38 -5.44 -1.71
N ASP A 42 -14.53 -6.19 -1.00
CA ASP A 42 -14.25 -5.91 0.42
C ASP A 42 -13.68 -4.49 0.59
N ILE A 43 -12.79 -4.06 -0.32
CA ILE A 43 -12.19 -2.73 -0.28
C ILE A 43 -13.23 -1.65 -0.60
N GLU A 44 -14.14 -1.91 -1.55
CA GLU A 44 -15.26 -1.01 -1.86
C GLU A 44 -16.18 -0.82 -0.67
N ASP A 45 -16.61 -1.92 -0.04
CA ASP A 45 -17.45 -1.89 1.15
C ASP A 45 -16.78 -1.13 2.31
N CYS A 46 -15.46 -1.30 2.49
CA CYS A 46 -14.72 -0.61 3.55
C CYS A 46 -14.50 0.89 3.27
N LEU A 47 -14.30 1.28 2.00
CA LEU A 47 -13.87 2.63 1.64
C LEU A 47 -15.00 3.50 1.08
N GLY A 48 -16.14 2.91 0.73
CA GLY A 48 -17.30 3.61 0.15
C GLY A 48 -17.01 4.21 -1.22
N GLU A 49 -16.06 3.64 -1.96
CA GLU A 49 -15.56 4.19 -3.23
C GLU A 49 -15.78 3.19 -4.37
N PRO A 50 -16.19 3.65 -5.56
CA PRO A 50 -16.54 2.74 -6.65
C PRO A 50 -15.40 1.80 -7.06
N GLN A 51 -15.71 0.53 -7.36
CA GLN A 51 -14.72 -0.46 -7.83
C GLN A 51 -13.77 0.01 -8.94
N PRO A 52 -14.20 0.78 -9.97
CA PRO A 52 -13.29 1.25 -11.00
C PRO A 52 -12.15 2.14 -10.44
N LYS A 53 -12.47 2.98 -9.44
CA LYS A 53 -11.50 3.85 -8.77
C LYS A 53 -10.52 3.03 -7.94
N ILE A 54 -11.01 2.06 -7.18
CA ILE A 54 -10.18 1.15 -6.38
C ILE A 54 -9.27 0.33 -7.28
N SER A 55 -9.81 -0.23 -8.37
CA SER A 55 -9.06 -1.03 -9.35
C SER A 55 -7.94 -0.23 -10.00
N GLN A 56 -8.16 1.06 -10.30
CA GLN A 56 -7.12 1.94 -10.81
C GLN A 56 -5.97 2.11 -9.81
N HIS A 57 -6.28 2.31 -8.52
CA HIS A 57 -5.25 2.41 -7.48
C HIS A 57 -4.50 1.08 -7.29
N LEU A 58 -5.20 -0.06 -7.26
CA LEU A 58 -4.61 -1.39 -7.16
C LEU A 58 -3.71 -1.71 -8.37
N ALA A 59 -4.10 -1.27 -9.57
CA ALA A 59 -3.27 -1.44 -10.77
C ALA A 59 -1.93 -0.70 -10.65
N ILE A 60 -1.94 0.54 -10.16
CA ILE A 60 -0.72 1.34 -9.93
C ILE A 60 0.16 0.67 -8.86
N LEU A 61 -0.43 0.27 -7.73
CA LEU A 61 0.29 -0.39 -6.64
C LEU A 61 0.90 -1.72 -7.11
N ARG A 62 0.17 -2.49 -7.91
CA ARG A 62 0.65 -3.76 -8.48
C ARG A 62 1.79 -3.56 -9.48
N ALA A 63 1.66 -2.58 -10.37
CA ALA A 63 2.69 -2.25 -11.35
C ALA A 63 4.03 -1.86 -10.70
N LYS A 64 3.99 -1.38 -9.46
CA LYS A 64 5.18 -1.00 -8.67
C LYS A 64 5.59 -2.06 -7.66
N GLY A 65 5.02 -3.26 -7.73
CA GLY A 65 5.36 -4.37 -6.83
C GLY A 65 4.97 -4.14 -5.37
N ILE A 66 4.11 -3.16 -5.09
CA ILE A 66 3.67 -2.85 -3.72
C ILE A 66 2.67 -3.88 -3.23
N VAL A 67 1.73 -4.26 -4.11
CA VAL A 67 0.74 -5.30 -3.85
C VAL A 67 0.87 -6.44 -4.85
N ARG A 68 0.50 -7.64 -4.41
CA ARG A 68 0.31 -8.80 -5.27
C ARG A 68 -1.18 -9.12 -5.35
N ALA A 69 -1.60 -9.65 -6.49
CA ALA A 69 -2.94 -10.16 -6.70
C ALA A 69 -2.85 -11.69 -6.87
N GLU A 70 -3.59 -12.43 -6.08
CA GLU A 70 -3.63 -13.90 -6.09
C GLU A 70 -5.07 -14.37 -6.24
N ARG A 71 -5.27 -15.41 -7.05
CA ARG A 71 -6.60 -15.98 -7.24
C ARG A 71 -6.88 -16.99 -6.15
N GLU A 72 -7.93 -16.73 -5.36
CA GLU A 72 -8.41 -17.62 -4.31
C GLU A 72 -9.87 -17.99 -4.65
N GLY A 73 -10.04 -19.18 -5.24
CA GLY A 73 -11.32 -19.63 -5.78
C GLY A 73 -11.81 -18.75 -6.95
N GLN A 74 -12.96 -18.12 -6.77
CA GLN A 74 -13.55 -17.21 -7.77
C GLN A 74 -13.07 -15.76 -7.63
N ASN A 75 -12.41 -15.42 -6.51
CA ASN A 75 -12.06 -14.05 -6.18
C ASN A 75 -10.57 -13.78 -6.41
N ILE A 76 -10.24 -12.52 -6.67
CA ILE A 76 -8.87 -12.02 -6.66
C ILE A 76 -8.64 -11.32 -5.33
N ARG A 77 -7.70 -11.83 -4.53
CA ARG A 77 -7.26 -11.19 -3.29
C ARG A 77 -5.98 -10.40 -3.52
N TYR A 78 -5.89 -9.24 -2.88
CA TYR A 78 -4.72 -8.40 -2.87
C TYR A 78 -4.03 -8.47 -1.51
N ARG A 79 -2.69 -8.46 -1.52
CA ARG A 79 -1.85 -8.42 -0.32
C ARG A 79 -0.71 -7.43 -0.52
N VAL A 80 -0.34 -6.69 0.52
CA VAL A 80 0.88 -5.86 0.49
C VAL A 80 2.09 -6.79 0.59
N VAL A 81 3.01 -6.69 -0.37
CA VAL A 81 4.20 -7.55 -0.42
C VAL A 81 5.51 -6.76 -0.30
N HIS A 82 5.47 -5.43 -0.49
CA HIS A 82 6.67 -4.61 -0.43
C HIS A 82 7.11 -4.36 1.02
N PRO A 83 8.34 -4.77 1.42
CA PRO A 83 8.77 -4.74 2.83
C PRO A 83 8.72 -3.35 3.48
N LEU A 84 9.17 -2.31 2.76
CA LEU A 84 9.12 -0.94 3.26
C LEU A 84 7.68 -0.46 3.47
N VAL A 85 6.77 -0.76 2.54
CA VAL A 85 5.37 -0.34 2.61
C VAL A 85 4.66 -1.02 3.78
N ILE A 86 4.95 -2.29 4.04
CA ILE A 86 4.44 -3.01 5.22
C ILE A 86 4.88 -2.30 6.51
N LYS A 87 6.14 -1.89 6.61
CA LYS A 87 6.65 -1.15 7.79
C LYS A 87 5.96 0.21 7.96
N ILE A 88 5.80 0.96 6.86
CA ILE A 88 5.13 2.27 6.87
C ILE A 88 3.66 2.12 7.28
N ALA A 89 2.93 1.20 6.66
CA ALA A 89 1.51 1.01 6.94
C ALA A 89 1.28 0.60 8.41
N LYS A 90 2.12 -0.29 8.98
CA LYS A 90 2.07 -0.64 10.41
C LYS A 90 2.35 0.55 11.32
N LEU A 91 3.27 1.43 10.94
CA LEU A 91 3.55 2.65 11.69
C LEU A 91 2.34 3.59 11.68
N LEU A 92 1.70 3.75 10.53
CA LEU A 92 0.52 4.61 10.37
C LEU A 92 -0.69 4.09 11.16
N GLU A 93 -0.96 2.78 11.15
CA GLU A 93 -2.00 2.16 11.97
C GLU A 93 -1.78 2.45 13.46
N ARG A 94 -0.56 2.29 13.95
CA ARG A 94 -0.22 2.54 15.35
C ARG A 94 -0.46 4.00 15.76
N GLU A 95 -0.13 4.96 14.90
CA GLU A 95 -0.40 6.37 15.21
C GLU A 95 -1.89 6.68 15.21
N LYS A 96 -2.68 6.04 14.33
CA LYS A 96 -4.13 6.24 14.25
C LYS A 96 -4.96 5.54 15.33
N LEU A 97 -4.41 4.52 15.98
CA LEU A 97 -5.02 3.85 17.14
C LEU A 97 -4.79 4.57 18.48
N LYS A 98 -4.06 5.70 18.48
CA LYS A 98 -3.86 6.56 19.66
C LYS A 98 -4.85 7.73 19.73
N ASP A 99 -5.57 7.98 18.64
CA ASP A 99 -6.66 8.96 18.53
C ASP A 99 -7.98 8.30 18.92
#